data_AF-A0A2J7RS93-F1
#
_entry.id   AF-A0A2J7RS93-F1
#
_cell.length_a   1.000
_cell.length_b   1.000
_cell.length_c   1.000
_cell.angle_alpha   90.00
_cell.angle_beta   90.00
_cell.angle_gamma   90.00
#
_symmetry.space_group_name_H-M   'P 1'
#
loop_
_entity.id
_entity.type
_entity.pdbx_description
1 polymer ?
#
loop_
_entity_poly.entity_id
_entity_poly.type
_entity_poly.pdbx_seq_one_letter_code
_entity_poly.pdbx_strand_id
1 'polypeptide(L)'
;MEPSVLGSLKNLESLELGECCDFPPEFGPESLSRLKKLERLRLEKGQGKDCPTFSILAGIAVLPKLTHLELVNFDVKPGFDKALAQCTNIRRLLIIPTYVTQSATTNHMVLNGVNHLCNSLTHFVWGVTHELLRVTELFVDQCEGQKDNKTPPSKAGKKSSGSDSIPILKPIQIKDDCQTDKLNDQENEIESNRNGDTKTAEDSEDRDESDDAKASAAAPQVEILPLPKLQKLLTSSLPKTRVKILKIPFHATWRQTISEPAL
;
A
#
# COMPACT_ATOMS: atom_id res chain seq x y z
N MET A 1 -19.09 19.85 -8.22
CA MET A 1 -18.35 20.25 -9.44
C MET A 1 -18.61 19.16 -10.46
N GLU A 2 -19.08 19.52 -11.66
CA GLU A 2 -19.16 18.57 -12.78
C GLU A 2 -17.74 18.04 -13.06
N PRO A 3 -17.45 16.74 -12.87
CA PRO A 3 -16.11 16.18 -13.05
C PRO A 3 -15.52 16.48 -14.43
N SER A 4 -16.40 16.62 -15.43
CA SER A 4 -16.07 16.91 -16.82
C SER A 4 -15.29 18.23 -17.00
N VAL A 5 -15.55 19.24 -16.16
CA VAL A 5 -14.85 20.54 -16.21
C VAL A 5 -13.38 20.38 -15.87
N LEU A 6 -13.07 19.57 -14.85
CA LEU A 6 -11.68 19.38 -14.41
C LEU A 6 -10.81 18.81 -15.54
N GLY A 7 -11.29 17.79 -16.25
CA GLY A 7 -10.57 17.16 -17.36
C GLY A 7 -10.30 18.08 -18.57
N SER A 8 -10.92 19.27 -18.62
CA SER A 8 -10.66 20.29 -19.64
C SER A 8 -9.41 21.14 -19.35
N LEU A 9 -8.91 21.16 -18.11
CA LEU A 9 -7.77 21.97 -17.67
C LEU A 9 -6.43 21.36 -18.12
N LYS A 10 -6.15 21.37 -19.44
CA LYS A 10 -5.00 20.67 -20.05
C LYS A 10 -3.62 21.13 -19.58
N ASN A 11 -3.54 22.30 -18.97
CA ASN A 11 -2.30 22.87 -18.45
C ASN A 11 -2.14 22.71 -16.93
N LEU A 12 -3.05 22.00 -16.26
CA LEU A 12 -2.98 21.82 -14.81
C LEU A 12 -1.79 20.93 -14.43
N GLU A 13 -0.89 21.45 -13.58
CA GLU A 13 0.31 20.76 -13.09
C GLU A 13 0.18 20.32 -11.62
N SER A 14 -0.64 21.00 -10.84
CA SER A 14 -0.94 20.66 -9.45
C SER A 14 -2.45 20.70 -9.20
N LEU A 15 -2.97 19.69 -8.50
CA LEU A 15 -4.37 19.58 -8.14
C LEU A 15 -4.51 19.09 -6.69
N GLU A 16 -5.27 19.82 -5.90
CA GLU A 16 -5.62 19.43 -4.53
C GLU A 16 -7.14 19.44 -4.35
N LEU A 17 -7.69 18.36 -3.81
CA LEU A 17 -9.13 18.20 -3.57
C LEU A 17 -9.38 17.65 -2.16
N GLY A 18 -10.19 18.36 -1.37
CA GLY A 18 -10.34 18.12 0.07
C GLY A 18 -11.44 17.13 0.48
N GLU A 19 -12.43 16.87 -0.37
CA GLU A 19 -13.58 16.01 -0.07
C GLU A 19 -13.79 15.04 -1.23
N CYS A 20 -13.20 13.85 -1.14
CA CYS A 20 -13.19 12.87 -2.24
C CYS A 20 -14.18 11.71 -2.07
N CYS A 21 -14.95 11.66 -0.98
CA CYS A 21 -15.85 10.56 -0.65
C CYS A 21 -16.99 10.37 -1.67
N ASP A 22 -17.47 11.46 -2.26
CA ASP A 22 -18.65 11.47 -3.15
C ASP A 22 -18.26 11.69 -4.62
N PHE A 23 -17.01 11.39 -4.98
CA PHE A 23 -16.60 11.48 -6.38
C PHE A 23 -17.33 10.42 -7.20
N PRO A 24 -17.76 10.77 -8.42
CA PRO A 24 -18.37 9.79 -9.30
C PRO A 24 -17.31 8.79 -9.80
N PRO A 25 -17.69 7.54 -10.10
CA PRO A 25 -16.79 6.51 -10.60
C PRO A 25 -16.02 6.91 -11.86
N GLU A 26 -16.54 7.84 -12.66
CA GLU A 26 -15.94 8.33 -13.89
C GLU A 26 -14.79 9.32 -13.64
N PHE A 27 -14.64 9.83 -12.41
CA PHE A 27 -13.63 10.85 -12.07
C PHE A 27 -12.21 10.42 -12.47
N GLY A 28 -11.81 9.18 -12.15
CA GLY A 28 -10.52 8.64 -12.55
C GLY A 28 -10.34 8.52 -14.07
N PRO A 29 -11.13 7.66 -14.76
CA PRO A 29 -10.95 7.36 -16.16
C PRO A 29 -11.31 8.51 -17.10
N GLU A 30 -12.27 9.38 -16.75
CA GLU A 30 -12.77 10.41 -17.66
C GLU A 30 -12.24 11.81 -17.37
N SER A 31 -12.02 12.16 -16.11
CA SER A 31 -11.58 13.51 -15.72
C SER A 31 -10.08 13.56 -15.45
N LEU A 32 -9.61 12.75 -14.51
CA LEU A 32 -8.24 12.77 -14.03
C LEU A 32 -7.27 12.33 -15.12
N SER A 33 -7.57 11.25 -15.85
CA SER A 33 -6.73 10.72 -16.93
C SER A 33 -6.42 11.73 -18.05
N ARG A 34 -7.25 12.78 -18.21
CA ARG A 34 -7.09 13.82 -19.22
C ARG A 34 -6.05 14.89 -18.87
N LEU A 35 -5.61 14.95 -17.61
CA LEU A 35 -4.68 15.96 -17.10
C LEU A 35 -3.22 15.56 -17.39
N LYS A 36 -2.84 15.49 -18.67
CA LYS A 36 -1.53 14.96 -19.10
C LYS A 36 -0.30 15.75 -18.62
N LYS A 37 -0.49 16.97 -18.11
CA LYS A 37 0.57 17.79 -17.49
C LYS A 37 0.60 17.71 -15.96
N LEU A 38 -0.32 16.99 -15.32
CA LEU A 38 -0.39 16.92 -13.87
C LEU A 38 0.86 16.24 -13.31
N GLU A 39 1.54 16.93 -12.40
CA GLU A 39 2.77 16.48 -11.75
C GLU A 39 2.54 16.17 -10.27
N ARG A 40 1.56 16.85 -9.66
CA ARG A 40 1.23 16.76 -8.23
C ARG A 40 -0.28 16.60 -8.05
N LEU A 41 -0.66 15.58 -7.28
CA LEU A 41 -2.04 15.30 -6.93
C LEU A 41 -2.14 15.07 -5.42
N ARG A 42 -2.99 15.86 -4.76
CA ARG A 42 -3.38 15.67 -3.38
C ARG A 42 -4.87 15.42 -3.30
N LEU A 43 -5.24 14.32 -2.66
CA LEU A 43 -6.63 13.98 -2.39
C LEU A 43 -6.81 13.79 -0.90
N GLU A 44 -7.83 14.42 -0.33
CA GLU A 44 -8.20 14.26 1.07
C GLU A 44 -9.59 13.62 1.23
N LYS A 45 -9.79 12.94 2.37
CA LYS A 45 -11.08 12.41 2.82
C LYS A 45 -11.75 11.47 1.80
N GLY A 46 -10.98 10.61 1.15
CA GLY A 46 -11.49 9.52 0.32
C GLY A 46 -11.94 8.33 1.15
N GLN A 47 -13.11 8.44 1.77
CA GLN A 47 -13.64 7.46 2.73
C GLN A 47 -15.06 7.02 2.36
N GLY A 48 -15.50 5.92 2.95
CA GLY A 48 -16.86 5.44 2.83
C GLY A 48 -17.04 4.45 1.69
N LYS A 49 -18.24 3.88 1.61
CA LYS A 49 -18.54 2.80 0.67
C LYS A 49 -18.38 3.26 -0.78
N ASP A 50 -18.84 4.46 -1.08
CA ASP A 50 -19.00 4.98 -2.44
C ASP A 50 -17.75 5.69 -2.98
N CYS A 51 -16.74 5.93 -2.13
CA CYS A 51 -15.48 6.53 -2.58
C CYS A 51 -14.83 5.67 -3.69
N PRO A 52 -14.62 6.23 -4.90
CA PRO A 52 -14.17 5.49 -6.08
C PRO A 52 -12.64 5.33 -6.09
N THR A 53 -12.03 4.91 -4.98
CA THR A 53 -10.57 4.84 -4.78
C THR A 53 -9.87 4.06 -5.90
N PHE A 54 -10.42 2.92 -6.34
CA PHE A 54 -9.83 2.12 -7.40
C PHE A 54 -9.88 2.79 -8.78
N SER A 55 -10.98 3.48 -9.08
CA SER A 55 -11.11 4.27 -10.30
C SER A 55 -10.10 5.43 -10.30
N ILE A 56 -9.98 6.13 -9.16
CA ILE A 56 -8.97 7.17 -8.97
C ILE A 56 -7.56 6.64 -9.23
N LEU A 57 -7.17 5.51 -8.60
CA LEU A 57 -5.85 4.91 -8.81
C LEU A 57 -5.62 4.44 -10.25
N ALA A 58 -6.64 3.92 -10.93
CA ALA A 58 -6.56 3.59 -12.36
C ALA A 58 -6.32 4.84 -13.23
N GLY A 59 -6.98 5.96 -12.91
CA GLY A 59 -6.73 7.25 -13.56
C GLY A 59 -5.33 7.79 -13.30
N ILE A 60 -4.82 7.64 -12.07
CA ILE A 60 -3.44 8.02 -11.69
C ILE A 60 -2.42 7.21 -12.49
N ALA A 61 -2.62 5.90 -12.65
CA ALA A 61 -1.68 5.00 -13.32
C ALA A 61 -1.39 5.42 -14.78
N VAL A 62 -2.34 6.08 -15.46
CA VAL A 62 -2.19 6.52 -16.87
C VAL A 62 -1.70 7.96 -17.03
N LEU A 63 -1.34 8.63 -15.93
CA LEU A 63 -0.80 10.00 -15.97
C LEU A 63 0.72 9.98 -16.13
N PRO A 64 1.25 10.45 -17.29
CA PRO A 64 2.67 10.26 -17.63
C PRO A 64 3.63 11.14 -16.83
N LYS A 65 3.14 12.26 -16.28
CA LYS A 65 3.96 13.23 -15.52
C LYS A 65 3.70 13.22 -14.02
N LEU A 66 2.69 12.49 -13.56
CA LEU A 66 2.29 12.51 -12.16
C LEU A 66 3.35 11.76 -11.35
N THR A 67 4.09 12.49 -10.53
CA THR A 67 5.22 11.95 -9.75
C THR A 67 5.02 12.14 -8.25
N HIS A 68 4.14 13.07 -7.84
CA HIS A 68 3.83 13.37 -6.46
C HIS A 68 2.37 13.04 -6.18
N LEU A 69 2.14 12.08 -5.27
CA LEU A 69 0.82 11.67 -4.86
C LEU A 69 0.69 11.77 -3.34
N GLU A 70 -0.37 12.44 -2.89
CA GLU A 70 -0.72 12.52 -1.48
C GLU A 70 -2.16 12.03 -1.29
N LEU A 71 -2.32 10.96 -0.51
CA LEU A 71 -3.60 10.37 -0.14
C LEU A 71 -3.81 10.56 1.36
N VAL A 72 -4.60 11.58 1.73
CA VAL A 72 -4.78 11.98 3.13
C VAL A 72 -6.16 11.57 3.65
N ASN A 73 -6.16 10.81 4.73
CA ASN A 73 -7.37 10.23 5.32
C ASN A 73 -8.16 9.42 4.29
N PHE A 74 -7.49 8.48 3.63
CA PHE A 74 -8.07 7.60 2.61
C PHE A 74 -8.32 6.20 3.15
N ASP A 75 -9.46 5.61 2.79
CA ASP A 75 -9.75 4.21 3.09
C ASP A 75 -8.88 3.29 2.21
N VAL A 76 -8.23 2.32 2.87
CA VAL A 76 -7.47 1.26 2.22
C VAL A 76 -8.32 -0.01 2.22
N LYS A 77 -8.87 -0.35 1.05
CA LYS A 77 -9.77 -1.50 0.84
C LYS A 77 -9.03 -2.68 0.19
N PRO A 78 -9.53 -3.93 0.29
CA PRO A 78 -8.93 -5.10 -0.36
C PRO A 78 -8.60 -4.85 -1.85
N GLY A 79 -7.36 -5.09 -2.24
CA GLY A 79 -6.85 -4.83 -3.60
C GLY A 79 -6.20 -3.45 -3.79
N PHE A 80 -6.15 -2.61 -2.75
CA PHE A 80 -5.50 -1.30 -2.79
C PHE A 80 -4.01 -1.40 -3.17
N ASP A 81 -3.32 -2.38 -2.60
CA ASP A 81 -1.93 -2.72 -2.91
C ASP A 81 -1.70 -2.96 -4.41
N LYS A 82 -2.56 -3.77 -5.02
CA LYS A 82 -2.50 -4.09 -6.46
C LYS A 82 -2.78 -2.87 -7.34
N ALA A 83 -3.73 -2.03 -6.93
CA ALA A 83 -4.08 -0.81 -7.66
C ALA A 83 -2.96 0.24 -7.54
N LEU A 84 -2.40 0.43 -6.34
CA LEU A 84 -1.27 1.32 -6.11
C LEU A 84 -0.03 0.87 -6.90
N ALA A 85 0.22 -0.44 -6.99
CA ALA A 85 1.33 -1.01 -7.76
C ALA A 85 1.33 -0.62 -9.26
N GLN A 86 0.16 -0.28 -9.83
CA GLN A 86 0.07 0.19 -11.22
C GLN A 86 0.53 1.64 -11.40
N CYS A 87 0.70 2.40 -10.32
CA CYS A 87 1.07 3.80 -10.34
C CYS A 87 2.60 3.98 -10.44
N THR A 88 3.22 3.39 -11.46
CA THR A 88 4.69 3.25 -11.59
C THR A 88 5.45 4.55 -11.84
N ASN A 89 4.77 5.65 -12.16
CA ASN A 89 5.38 6.97 -12.29
C ASN A 89 5.58 7.68 -10.95
N ILE A 90 4.95 7.20 -9.87
CA ILE A 90 5.00 7.86 -8.57
C ILE A 90 6.40 7.75 -7.97
N ARG A 91 6.97 8.92 -7.65
CA ARG A 91 8.28 9.08 -7.02
C ARG A 91 8.18 9.56 -5.58
N ARG A 92 7.15 10.33 -5.25
CA ARG A 92 6.89 10.82 -3.90
C ARG A 92 5.47 10.46 -3.49
N LEU A 93 5.35 9.69 -2.41
CA LEU A 93 4.06 9.24 -1.88
C LEU A 93 3.92 9.65 -0.41
N LEU A 94 2.84 10.35 -0.09
CA LEU A 94 2.33 10.51 1.27
C LEU A 94 1.03 9.71 1.36
N ILE A 95 0.95 8.85 2.37
CA ILE A 95 -0.31 8.17 2.68
C ILE A 95 -0.63 8.31 4.17
N ILE A 96 -1.87 8.71 4.44
CA ILE A 96 -2.44 8.75 5.78
C ILE A 96 -3.74 7.94 5.73
N PRO A 97 -3.70 6.64 6.04
CA PRO A 97 -4.90 5.82 5.99
C PRO A 97 -5.91 6.19 7.08
N THR A 98 -7.17 5.92 6.82
CA THR A 98 -8.19 5.77 7.86
C THR A 98 -8.31 4.33 8.34
N TYR A 99 -8.58 4.18 9.64
CA TYR A 99 -8.65 2.90 10.32
C TYR A 99 -10.04 2.73 10.91
N VAL A 100 -11.00 2.29 10.09
CA VAL A 100 -12.38 2.05 10.55
C VAL A 100 -12.50 0.65 11.15
N THR A 101 -12.07 -0.38 10.41
CA THR A 101 -11.98 -1.76 10.90
C THR A 101 -10.71 -2.41 10.32
N GLN A 102 -10.11 -3.38 11.03
CA GLN A 102 -9.00 -4.19 10.53
C GLN A 102 -7.70 -3.41 10.22
N SER A 103 -7.20 -2.62 11.19
CA SER A 103 -5.96 -1.84 11.02
C SER A 103 -4.74 -2.67 10.61
N ALA A 104 -4.64 -3.93 11.08
CA ALA A 104 -3.59 -4.86 10.65
C ALA A 104 -3.60 -5.10 9.13
N THR A 105 -4.79 -5.29 8.56
CA THR A 105 -5.00 -5.50 7.12
C THR A 105 -4.70 -4.24 6.34
N THR A 106 -5.16 -3.07 6.81
CA THR A 106 -4.81 -1.77 6.22
C THR A 106 -3.30 -1.58 6.14
N ASN A 107 -2.59 -1.78 7.26
CA ASN A 107 -1.14 -1.60 7.33
C ASN A 107 -0.41 -2.58 6.40
N HIS A 108 -0.89 -3.82 6.32
CA HIS A 108 -0.32 -4.82 5.41
C HIS A 108 -0.49 -4.41 3.93
N MET A 109 -1.67 -3.93 3.53
CA MET A 109 -1.92 -3.47 2.16
C MET A 109 -1.10 -2.23 1.79
N VAL A 110 -0.95 -1.26 2.71
CA VAL A 110 -0.08 -0.11 2.47
C VAL A 110 1.36 -0.57 2.26
N LEU A 111 1.87 -1.45 3.13
CA LEU A 111 3.22 -1.96 3.03
C LEU A 111 3.48 -2.71 1.72
N ASN A 112 2.58 -3.61 1.31
CA ASN A 112 2.72 -4.34 0.05
C ASN A 112 2.67 -3.40 -1.16
N GLY A 113 1.72 -2.45 -1.16
CA GLY A 113 1.56 -1.49 -2.24
C GLY A 113 2.81 -0.63 -2.46
N VAL A 114 3.44 -0.14 -1.38
CA VAL A 114 4.69 0.63 -1.51
C VAL A 114 5.88 -0.23 -1.90
N ASN A 115 5.92 -1.50 -1.49
CA ASN A 115 6.97 -2.42 -1.91
C ASN A 115 6.96 -2.64 -3.44
N HIS A 116 5.76 -2.73 -4.03
CA HIS A 116 5.62 -2.82 -5.49
C HIS A 116 6.10 -1.57 -6.24
N LEU A 117 6.19 -0.42 -5.57
CA LEU A 117 6.70 0.82 -6.14
C LEU A 117 8.21 1.01 -5.93
N CYS A 118 8.95 0.00 -5.45
CA CYS A 118 10.35 0.19 -5.05
C CYS A 118 11.30 0.64 -6.17
N ASN A 119 10.93 0.41 -7.43
CA ASN A 119 11.71 0.84 -8.59
C ASN A 119 11.49 2.32 -8.97
N SER A 120 10.35 2.92 -8.58
CA SER A 120 10.01 4.31 -8.92
C SER A 120 10.06 5.25 -7.73
N LEU A 121 9.73 4.74 -6.54
CA LEU A 121 9.57 5.53 -5.34
C LEU A 121 10.93 6.01 -4.82
N THR A 122 10.99 7.29 -4.43
CA THR A 122 12.20 7.95 -3.92
C THR A 122 11.96 8.60 -2.56
N HIS A 123 10.70 8.97 -2.29
CA HIS A 123 10.27 9.54 -1.02
C HIS A 123 8.96 8.88 -0.60
N PHE A 124 8.94 8.31 0.59
CA PHE A 124 7.75 7.72 1.17
C PHE A 124 7.50 8.29 2.55
N VAL A 125 6.32 8.87 2.74
CA VAL A 125 5.87 9.39 4.02
C VAL A 125 4.61 8.63 4.43
N TRP A 126 4.66 7.96 5.58
CA TRP A 126 3.50 7.29 6.16
C TRP A 126 3.04 8.06 7.39
N GLY A 127 1.85 8.66 7.31
CA GLY A 127 1.19 9.25 8.48
C GLY A 127 0.53 8.18 9.33
N VAL A 128 0.99 8.07 10.57
CA VAL A 128 0.44 7.22 11.62
C VAL A 128 -0.24 8.11 12.64
N THR A 129 -1.55 7.96 12.77
CA THR A 129 -2.34 8.81 13.66
C THR A 129 -2.14 8.42 15.13
N HIS A 130 -2.12 9.39 16.05
CA HIS A 130 -2.09 9.12 17.49
C HIS A 130 -3.29 8.28 17.96
N GLU A 131 -4.42 8.39 17.26
CA GLU A 131 -5.63 7.59 17.47
C GLU A 131 -5.34 6.10 17.27
N LEU A 132 -4.72 5.72 16.14
CA LEU A 132 -4.30 4.34 15.89
C LEU A 132 -3.34 3.83 16.98
N LEU A 133 -2.33 4.63 17.33
CA LEU A 133 -1.34 4.23 18.33
C LEU A 133 -2.00 3.94 19.68
N ARG A 134 -2.91 4.82 20.12
CA ARG A 134 -3.68 4.64 21.35
C ARG A 134 -4.56 3.39 21.31
N VAL A 135 -5.27 3.14 20.21
CA VAL A 135 -6.09 1.93 20.07
C VAL A 135 -5.24 0.67 20.10
N THR A 136 -4.03 0.72 19.52
CA THR A 136 -3.09 -0.40 19.53
C THR A 136 -2.58 -0.69 20.94
N GLU A 137 -2.24 0.35 21.70
CA GLU A 137 -1.85 0.23 23.10
C GLU A 137 -2.96 -0.42 23.94
N LEU A 138 -4.20 0.08 23.83
CA LEU A 138 -5.35 -0.48 24.53
C LEU A 138 -5.61 -1.94 24.20
N PHE A 139 -5.38 -2.35 22.95
CA PHE A 139 -5.50 -3.75 22.53
C PHE A 139 -4.45 -4.64 23.22
N VAL A 140 -3.20 -4.18 23.29
CA VAL A 140 -2.11 -4.91 23.96
C VAL A 140 -2.43 -5.11 25.45
N ASP A 141 -2.84 -4.04 26.13
CA ASP A 141 -3.19 -4.08 27.55
C ASP A 141 -4.32 -5.09 27.84
N GLN A 142 -5.34 -5.14 26.97
CA GLN A 142 -6.44 -6.12 27.10
C GLN A 142 -5.97 -7.56 26.90
N CYS A 143 -5.09 -7.80 25.94
CA CYS A 143 -4.53 -9.13 25.68
C CYS A 143 -3.62 -9.63 26.81
N GLU A 144 -2.89 -8.73 27.48
CA GLU A 144 -2.04 -9.06 28.62
C GLU A 144 -2.89 -9.29 29.88
N GLY A 145 -3.87 -8.42 30.17
CA GLY A 145 -4.76 -8.57 31.32
C GLY A 145 -5.63 -9.83 31.30
N GLN A 146 -5.94 -10.39 30.13
CA GLN A 146 -6.64 -11.69 30.02
C GLN A 146 -5.75 -12.90 30.38
N LYS A 147 -4.43 -12.79 30.26
CA LYS A 147 -3.50 -13.88 30.61
C LYS A 147 -3.27 -14.00 32.11
N ASP A 148 -3.53 -12.94 32.88
CA ASP A 148 -3.25 -12.86 34.32
C ASP A 148 -4.39 -13.32 35.25
N ASN A 149 -5.50 -13.85 34.74
CA ASN A 149 -6.60 -14.41 35.55
C ASN A 149 -6.23 -15.71 36.34
N LYS A 150 -4.95 -16.06 36.47
CA LYS A 150 -4.44 -17.17 37.30
C LYS A 150 -3.48 -16.76 38.42
N THR A 151 -3.19 -15.47 38.62
CA THR A 151 -2.29 -15.03 39.72
C THR A 151 -2.66 -13.63 40.24
N PRO A 152 -2.49 -13.34 41.55
CA PRO A 152 -2.89 -12.06 42.13
C PRO A 152 -2.06 -10.90 41.57
N PRO A 153 -2.61 -9.67 41.49
CA PRO A 153 -1.91 -8.55 40.89
C PRO A 153 -0.74 -8.11 41.80
N SER A 154 0.48 -8.46 41.41
CA SER A 154 1.66 -7.81 41.96
C SER A 154 1.71 -6.38 41.46
N LYS A 155 1.50 -5.43 42.37
CA LYS A 155 1.78 -4.01 42.17
C LYS A 155 3.28 -3.81 41.91
N ALA A 156 3.70 -3.95 40.66
CA ALA A 156 5.01 -3.49 40.19
C ALA A 156 4.78 -2.82 38.84
N GLY A 157 4.74 -1.48 38.89
CA GLY A 157 4.45 -0.65 37.74
C GLY A 157 5.47 -0.86 36.62
N LYS A 158 4.95 -1.08 35.42
CA LYS A 158 5.55 -0.50 34.23
C LYS A 158 4.40 0.18 33.50
N LYS A 159 4.23 1.49 33.74
CA LYS A 159 3.51 2.34 32.78
C LYS A 159 4.24 2.12 31.46
N SER A 160 3.63 1.33 30.57
CA SER A 160 3.97 1.33 29.15
C SER A 160 3.89 2.80 28.74
N SER A 161 5.03 3.44 28.57
CA SER A 161 5.08 4.81 28.09
C SER A 161 4.72 4.78 26.62
N GLY A 162 3.44 4.98 26.27
CA GLY A 162 2.94 5.21 24.92
C GLY A 162 3.51 4.25 23.89
N SER A 163 2.91 3.07 23.73
CA SER A 163 3.39 2.10 22.75
C SER A 163 3.35 2.70 21.33
N ASP A 164 4.51 3.16 20.83
CA ASP A 164 4.70 3.60 19.44
C ASP A 164 4.73 2.36 18.53
N SER A 165 3.62 1.65 18.42
CA SER A 165 3.47 0.42 17.65
C SER A 165 2.16 0.41 16.88
N ILE A 166 2.13 -0.34 15.78
CA ILE A 166 0.93 -0.57 14.97
C ILE A 166 0.71 -2.08 14.77
N PRO A 167 -0.54 -2.53 14.59
CA PRO A 167 -0.81 -3.92 14.26
C PRO A 167 -0.51 -4.16 12.77
N ILE A 168 0.00 -5.33 12.42
CA ILE A 168 0.25 -5.74 11.03
C ILE A 168 0.01 -7.24 10.85
N LEU A 169 -0.37 -7.68 9.65
CA LEU A 169 -0.52 -9.10 9.34
C LEU A 169 0.81 -9.77 9.00
N LYS A 170 0.99 -11.01 9.50
CA LYS A 170 2.01 -11.97 9.06
C LYS A 170 1.47 -12.93 8.00
N PRO A 171 2.33 -13.44 7.11
CA PRO A 171 3.72 -13.04 6.90
C PRO A 171 3.83 -11.65 6.27
N ILE A 172 4.86 -10.89 6.62
CA ILE A 172 5.16 -9.63 5.94
C ILE A 172 5.85 -10.00 4.61
N GLN A 173 5.11 -9.87 3.51
CA GLN A 173 5.57 -10.26 2.17
C GLN A 173 6.38 -9.13 1.54
N ILE A 174 7.57 -8.87 2.07
CA ILE A 174 8.54 -8.03 1.39
C ILE A 174 9.24 -8.92 0.38
N LYS A 175 8.96 -8.71 -0.90
CA LYS A 175 9.78 -9.31 -1.95
C LYS A 175 11.04 -8.47 -2.10
N ASP A 176 12.20 -9.12 -2.14
CA ASP A 176 13.51 -8.53 -2.47
C ASP A 176 13.63 -8.16 -3.97
N ASP A 177 12.50 -7.86 -4.64
CA ASP A 177 12.43 -7.58 -6.08
C ASP A 177 13.26 -6.35 -6.50
N CYS A 178 13.76 -5.58 -5.54
CA CYS A 178 14.51 -4.34 -5.76
C CYS A 178 16.02 -4.57 -5.99
N GLN A 179 16.48 -5.84 -6.03
CA GLN A 179 17.90 -6.21 -6.27
C GLN A 179 18.21 -6.77 -7.68
N THR A 180 17.24 -6.99 -8.56
CA THR A 180 17.50 -7.57 -9.89
C THR A 180 17.72 -6.52 -10.97
N ASP A 181 18.89 -5.87 -10.95
CA ASP A 181 19.47 -5.19 -12.12
C ASP A 181 20.98 -5.49 -12.15
N LYS A 182 21.34 -6.77 -12.24
CA LYS A 182 22.69 -7.18 -12.65
C LYS A 182 22.60 -8.38 -13.58
N LEU A 183 23.00 -8.11 -14.83
CA LEU A 183 23.47 -9.03 -15.86
C LEU A 183 22.39 -9.84 -16.59
N ASN A 184 22.14 -9.44 -17.84
CA ASN A 184 22.20 -10.36 -18.99
C ASN A 184 22.34 -9.54 -20.28
N ASP A 185 23.53 -8.98 -20.48
CA ASP A 185 24.10 -8.84 -21.82
C ASP A 185 24.86 -10.13 -22.10
N GLN A 186 24.24 -11.05 -22.83
CA GLN A 186 24.95 -11.96 -23.72
C GLN A 186 23.96 -12.55 -24.71
N GLU A 187 24.07 -12.04 -25.94
CA GLU A 187 23.61 -12.65 -27.17
C GLU A 187 24.00 -14.13 -27.21
N ASN A 188 23.10 -14.97 -27.71
CA ASN A 188 23.49 -16.01 -28.67
C ASN A 188 22.26 -16.39 -29.50
N GLU A 189 22.29 -15.94 -30.74
CA GLU A 189 21.65 -16.60 -31.87
C GLU A 189 22.03 -18.08 -31.88
N ILE A 190 21.09 -18.96 -32.20
CA ILE A 190 21.24 -20.07 -33.17
C ILE A 190 19.82 -20.47 -33.58
N GLU A 191 19.57 -20.32 -34.88
CA GLU A 191 18.38 -20.78 -35.57
C GLU A 191 18.32 -22.31 -35.72
N SER A 192 17.09 -22.78 -35.96
CA SER A 192 16.69 -23.71 -37.03
C SER A 192 16.35 -25.19 -36.72
N ASN A 193 15.16 -25.55 -37.22
CA ASN A 193 14.68 -26.85 -37.72
C ASN A 193 14.28 -27.92 -36.69
N ARG A 194 13.16 -28.66 -36.80
CA ARG A 194 12.35 -29.10 -37.95
C ARG A 194 10.97 -29.66 -37.48
N ASN A 195 9.95 -29.43 -38.31
CA ASN A 195 8.73 -30.17 -38.69
C ASN A 195 8.28 -31.45 -37.93
N GLY A 196 6.95 -31.62 -37.84
CA GLY A 196 6.29 -32.92 -38.07
C GLY A 196 4.91 -33.13 -37.42
N ASP A 197 3.87 -33.13 -38.24
CA ASP A 197 2.46 -33.48 -37.98
C ASP A 197 2.21 -34.84 -37.25
N THR A 198 1.09 -34.98 -36.53
CA THR A 198 -0.07 -35.85 -36.90
C THR A 198 -1.12 -35.96 -35.77
N LYS A 199 -2.37 -36.16 -36.18
CA LYS A 199 -3.65 -36.11 -35.46
C LYS A 199 -4.01 -37.37 -34.61
N THR A 200 -5.13 -37.21 -33.89
CA THR A 200 -6.25 -38.14 -33.57
C THR A 200 -6.30 -38.97 -32.28
N ALA A 201 -7.34 -38.65 -31.48
CA ALA A 201 -8.41 -39.50 -30.91
C ALA A 201 -8.22 -40.29 -29.59
N GLU A 202 -9.08 -39.90 -28.63
CA GLU A 202 -10.00 -40.68 -27.77
C GLU A 202 -9.50 -41.66 -26.69
N ASP A 203 -10.03 -41.41 -25.47
CA ASP A 203 -10.42 -42.26 -24.34
C ASP A 203 -9.49 -43.35 -23.79
N SER A 204 -9.16 -43.24 -22.49
CA SER A 204 -9.62 -44.17 -21.44
C SER A 204 -8.94 -43.91 -20.08
N GLU A 205 -9.68 -44.27 -19.03
CA GLU A 205 -9.50 -43.96 -17.61
C GLU A 205 -8.35 -44.73 -16.92
N ASP A 206 -8.04 -44.26 -15.70
CA ASP A 206 -7.54 -44.95 -14.49
C ASP A 206 -6.07 -44.73 -14.02
N ARG A 207 -6.00 -44.11 -12.82
CA ARG A 207 -5.06 -44.34 -11.67
C ARG A 207 -3.63 -43.78 -11.82
N ASP A 208 -2.98 -43.14 -10.85
CA ASP A 208 -3.11 -43.09 -9.39
C ASP A 208 -2.79 -41.67 -8.87
N GLU A 209 -3.58 -41.18 -7.90
CA GLU A 209 -3.27 -40.00 -7.10
C GLU A 209 -2.19 -40.33 -6.05
N SER A 210 -1.04 -39.67 -6.14
CA SER A 210 -0.09 -39.57 -5.04
C SER A 210 0.53 -38.18 -4.96
N ASP A 211 0.59 -37.67 -3.74
CA ASP A 211 1.33 -36.51 -3.25
C ASP A 211 0.69 -35.12 -3.37
N ASP A 212 -0.47 -34.98 -2.71
CA ASP A 212 -0.87 -33.70 -2.13
C ASP A 212 0.12 -33.27 -1.03
N ALA A 213 1.16 -32.57 -1.46
CA ALA A 213 1.97 -31.72 -0.59
C ALA A 213 1.07 -30.60 -0.04
N LYS A 214 0.39 -30.90 1.06
CA LYS A 214 -0.45 -29.98 1.85
C LYS A 214 0.41 -28.84 2.40
N ALA A 215 0.59 -27.80 1.58
CA ALA A 215 1.03 -26.50 2.06
C ALA A 215 -0.05 -25.96 3.00
N SER A 216 0.13 -26.22 4.28
CA SER A 216 -0.68 -25.64 5.36
C SER A 216 -0.55 -24.12 5.29
N ALA A 217 -1.49 -23.47 4.60
CA ALA A 217 -1.66 -22.03 4.63
C ALA A 217 -2.16 -21.64 6.03
N ALA A 218 -1.23 -21.46 6.97
CA ALA A 218 -1.54 -20.96 8.30
C ALA A 218 -2.28 -19.62 8.17
N ALA A 219 -3.39 -19.48 8.88
CA ALA A 219 -4.20 -18.25 8.85
C ALA A 219 -3.34 -17.02 9.22
N PRO A 220 -3.55 -15.86 8.58
CA PRO A 220 -2.79 -14.65 8.87
C PRO A 220 -2.85 -14.29 10.37
N GLN A 221 -1.69 -14.13 11.00
CA GLN A 221 -1.60 -13.73 12.41
C GLN A 221 -1.34 -12.23 12.53
N VAL A 222 -1.99 -11.57 13.49
CA VAL A 222 -1.75 -10.15 13.80
C VAL A 222 -0.53 -10.04 14.72
N GLU A 223 0.45 -9.24 14.33
CA GLU A 223 1.62 -8.86 15.13
C GLU A 223 1.56 -7.37 15.48
N ILE A 224 2.03 -7.01 16.68
CA ILE A 224 2.24 -5.62 17.08
C ILE A 224 3.68 -5.22 16.74
N LEU A 225 3.83 -4.32 15.78
CA LEU A 225 5.11 -3.89 15.23
C LEU A 225 5.46 -2.47 15.71
N PRO A 226 6.55 -2.31 16.48
CA PRO A 226 7.06 -0.99 16.85
C PRO A 226 7.47 -0.16 15.63
N LEU A 227 7.17 1.14 15.65
CA LEU A 227 7.49 2.05 14.55
C LEU A 227 8.98 2.06 14.16
N PRO A 228 9.96 2.00 15.09
CA PRO A 228 11.37 1.89 14.70
C PRO A 228 11.70 0.60 13.94
N LYS A 229 11.02 -0.52 14.25
CA LYS A 229 11.18 -1.77 13.50
C LYS A 229 10.53 -1.66 12.12
N LEU A 230 9.33 -1.07 12.04
CA LEU A 230 8.68 -0.78 10.76
C LEU A 230 9.54 0.12 9.86
N GLN A 231 10.17 1.15 10.42
CA GLN A 231 11.04 2.03 9.66
C GLN A 231 12.26 1.27 9.12
N LYS A 232 12.92 0.45 9.95
CA LYS A 232 14.03 -0.41 9.49
C LYS A 232 13.60 -1.35 8.37
N LEU A 233 12.43 -1.97 8.53
CA LEU A 233 11.85 -2.87 7.56
C LEU A 233 11.62 -2.18 6.21
N LEU A 234 10.96 -1.01 6.22
CA LEU A 234 10.72 -0.20 5.02
C LEU A 234 12.02 0.30 4.37
N THR A 235 13.00 0.74 5.16
CA THR A 235 14.31 1.16 4.63
C THR A 235 15.07 -0.01 4.00
N SER A 236 14.95 -1.21 4.57
CA SER A 236 15.57 -2.41 4.01
C SER A 236 14.90 -2.83 2.69
N SER A 237 13.58 -2.77 2.62
CA SER A 237 12.81 -3.17 1.44
C SER A 237 12.82 -2.13 0.32
N LEU A 238 13.02 -0.86 0.66
CA LEU A 238 13.05 0.26 -0.27
C LEU A 238 14.42 0.97 -0.20
N PRO A 239 15.53 0.32 -0.62
CA PRO A 239 16.88 0.83 -0.39
C PRO A 239 17.17 2.16 -1.10
N LYS A 240 16.42 2.49 -2.16
CA LYS A 240 16.53 3.74 -2.93
C LYS A 240 15.56 4.83 -2.44
N THR A 241 14.77 4.56 -1.41
CA THR A 241 13.68 5.44 -0.95
C THR A 241 14.00 6.06 0.41
N ARG A 242 13.81 7.38 0.51
CA ARG A 242 13.79 8.09 1.79
C ARG A 242 12.45 7.84 2.49
N VAL A 243 12.47 7.05 3.55
CA VAL A 243 11.28 6.69 4.33
C VAL A 243 11.15 7.59 5.56
N LYS A 244 9.97 8.14 5.77
CA LYS A 244 9.60 8.91 6.97
C LYS A 244 8.28 8.42 7.53
N ILE A 245 8.25 8.12 8.83
CA ILE A 245 7.00 7.85 9.57
C ILE A 245 6.65 9.10 10.36
N LEU A 246 5.45 9.63 10.15
CA LEU A 246 4.94 10.81 10.84
C LEU A 246 3.90 10.41 11.88
N LYS A 247 4.15 10.73 13.15
CA LYS A 247 3.14 10.64 14.21
C LYS A 247 2.37 11.95 14.28
N ILE A 248 1.06 11.89 14.08
CA ILE A 248 0.21 13.09 13.94
C ILE A 248 -1.15 12.86 14.60
N PRO A 249 -1.76 13.87 15.23
CA PRO A 249 -3.15 13.75 15.64
C PRO A 249 -4.07 13.83 14.41
N PHE A 250 -5.16 13.06 14.40
CA PHE A 250 -6.07 12.97 13.25
C PHE A 250 -6.53 14.34 12.72
N HIS A 251 -6.86 15.27 13.63
CA HIS A 251 -7.32 16.62 13.26
C HIS A 251 -6.26 17.51 12.59
N ALA A 252 -4.97 17.10 12.57
CA ALA A 252 -3.86 17.83 11.95
C ALA A 252 -3.30 17.14 10.70
N THR A 253 -3.93 16.05 10.25
CA THR A 253 -3.53 15.27 9.06
C THR A 253 -3.57 16.09 7.77
N TRP A 254 -4.60 16.93 7.61
CA TRP A 254 -4.75 17.84 6.47
C TRP A 254 -3.62 18.88 6.34
N ARG A 255 -2.88 19.16 7.43
CA ARG A 255 -1.72 20.06 7.41
C ARG A 255 -0.43 19.39 6.95
N GLN A 256 -0.45 18.07 6.77
CA GLN A 256 0.73 17.32 6.38
C GLN A 256 0.84 17.26 4.87
N THR A 257 2.02 17.60 4.35
CA THR A 257 2.42 17.46 2.95
C THR A 257 3.86 16.94 2.91
N ILE A 258 4.27 16.35 1.78
CA ILE A 258 5.67 16.02 1.54
C ILE A 258 6.44 17.33 1.39
N SER A 259 7.14 17.74 2.44
CA SER A 259 8.08 18.85 2.35
C SER A 259 9.13 18.52 1.29
N GLU A 260 9.34 19.41 0.31
CA GLU A 260 10.45 19.25 -0.62
C GLU A 260 11.76 19.29 0.18
N PRO A 261 12.68 18.31 0.04
CA PRO A 261 14.07 18.68 0.16
C PRO A 261 14.35 19.58 -1.06
N ALA A 262 14.88 20.78 -0.80
CA ALA A 262 15.50 21.59 -1.85
C ALA A 262 16.45 20.68 -2.65
N LEU A 263 16.32 20.74 -3.97
CA LEU A 263 17.27 20.15 -4.92
C LEU A 263 18.70 20.57 -4.56
#